data_AF-A0A8I1LDA5-F1
#
_entry.id   AF-A0A8I1LDA5-F1
#
_cell.length_a   1.000
_cell.length_b   1.000
_cell.length_c   1.000
_cell.angle_alpha   90.00
_cell.angle_beta   90.00
_cell.angle_gamma   90.00
#
_symmetry.space_group_name_H-M   'P 1'
#
loop_
_entity.id
_entity.type
_entity.pdbx_description
1 polymer ?
#
loop_
_entity_poly.entity_id
_entity_poly.type
_entity_poly.pdbx_seq_one_letter_code
_entity_poly.pdbx_strand_id
1 'polypeptide(L)'
;MRNGATKLGTDYVLFLENDCPVIEDRNEIERQLKTALKYLESGTIDIMRLRSRLRPGESFMDIPKYLRYYTVREKEPLVDIEPFHAETRRRWLRRIYKRHNLNRMKGRAVYLEQAAEKLFPEVIQKTEDGIWIMDSCCADWTNQSVLCRRDFFLDVLMPYVDAHPSSRTSNGFQEPERPLNCRWWRRQHFKIGQGKGLFTHRRVDGSWRSYHPAFEDTASYAPGSDNDRASQPTHGASIDG
;
A
#
# COMPACT_ATOMS: atom_id res chain seq x y z
N MET A 1 -0.35 7.59 15.20
CA MET A 1 -1.47 6.69 14.83
C MET A 1 -2.21 6.16 16.06
N ARG A 2 -1.55 5.61 17.09
CA ARG A 2 -2.19 5.13 18.34
C ARG A 2 -3.17 6.14 18.97
N ASN A 3 -2.73 7.38 19.20
CA ASN A 3 -3.56 8.44 19.80
C ASN A 3 -4.83 8.79 18.99
N GLY A 4 -4.80 8.60 17.67
CA GLY A 4 -5.97 8.80 16.82
C GLY A 4 -6.96 7.65 17.00
N ALA A 5 -6.46 6.42 16.95
CA ALA A 5 -7.28 5.22 17.12
C ALA A 5 -7.92 5.12 18.51
N THR A 6 -7.25 5.54 19.59
CA THR A 6 -7.82 5.54 20.94
C THR A 6 -8.99 6.51 21.13
N LYS A 7 -9.11 7.54 20.26
CA LYS A 7 -10.18 8.54 20.32
C LYS A 7 -11.38 8.21 19.43
N LEU A 8 -11.29 7.16 18.61
CA LEU A 8 -12.40 6.73 17.76
C LEU A 8 -13.51 6.13 18.61
N GLY A 9 -14.74 6.59 18.40
CA GLY A 9 -15.95 6.03 19.01
C GLY A 9 -16.50 4.80 18.30
N THR A 10 -15.68 4.12 17.48
CA THR A 10 -16.07 2.98 16.65
C THR A 10 -15.18 1.78 16.93
N ASP A 11 -15.65 0.58 16.61
CA ASP A 11 -14.89 -0.66 16.84
C ASP A 11 -13.91 -1.00 15.71
N TYR A 12 -13.84 -0.15 14.68
CA TYR A 12 -13.04 -0.40 13.48
C TYR A 12 -12.18 0.78 13.12
N VAL A 13 -10.98 0.49 12.64
CA VAL A 13 -10.03 1.48 12.15
C VAL A 13 -9.79 1.24 10.67
N LEU A 14 -10.12 2.23 9.85
CA LEU A 14 -9.76 2.31 8.45
C LEU A 14 -8.55 3.24 8.30
N PHE A 15 -7.43 2.68 7.88
CA PHE A 15 -6.26 3.45 7.46
C PHE A 15 -6.43 3.80 5.99
N LEU A 16 -6.48 5.11 5.72
CA LEU A 16 -6.62 5.63 4.37
C LEU A 16 -5.71 6.85 4.22
N GLU A 17 -4.72 6.72 3.35
CA GLU A 17 -3.86 7.84 2.96
C GLU A 17 -4.61 8.74 1.97
N ASN A 18 -4.26 10.03 1.92
CA ASN A 18 -4.95 11.02 1.07
C ASN A 18 -4.80 10.72 -0.43
N ASP A 19 -3.80 9.92 -0.80
CA ASP A 19 -3.45 9.50 -2.16
C ASP A 19 -4.16 8.20 -2.58
N CYS A 20 -5.13 7.73 -1.78
CA CYS A 20 -5.91 6.53 -2.01
C CYS A 20 -7.36 6.85 -2.40
N PRO A 21 -7.64 7.38 -3.61
CA PRO A 21 -8.99 7.71 -4.02
C PRO A 21 -9.85 6.46 -4.22
N VAL A 22 -11.14 6.59 -3.91
CA VAL A 22 -12.15 5.57 -4.17
C VAL A 22 -12.45 5.49 -5.67
N ILE A 23 -12.64 4.28 -6.19
CA ILE A 23 -12.86 4.03 -7.62
C ILE A 23 -14.17 3.28 -7.93
N GLU A 24 -14.91 2.92 -6.90
CA GLU A 24 -16.16 2.16 -6.99
C GLU A 24 -17.35 3.05 -6.60
N ASP A 25 -18.56 2.67 -7.03
CA ASP A 25 -19.78 3.37 -6.65
C ASP A 25 -20.22 3.06 -5.19
N ARG A 26 -21.20 3.82 -4.70
CA ARG A 26 -21.72 3.70 -3.33
C ARG A 26 -22.22 2.31 -2.99
N ASN A 27 -22.91 1.64 -3.91
CA ASN A 27 -23.49 0.31 -3.64
C ASN A 27 -22.38 -0.72 -3.48
N GLU A 28 -21.36 -0.65 -4.33
CA GLU A 28 -20.21 -1.55 -4.26
C GLU A 28 -19.34 -1.28 -3.03
N ILE A 29 -19.17 -0.01 -2.64
CA ILE A 29 -18.51 0.38 -1.38
C ILE A 29 -19.24 -0.25 -0.20
N GLU A 30 -20.55 -0.04 -0.10
CA GLU A 30 -21.34 -0.55 1.01
C GLU A 30 -21.29 -2.08 1.08
N ARG A 31 -21.42 -2.76 -0.08
CA ARG A 31 -21.33 -4.22 -0.17
C ARG A 31 -19.99 -4.74 0.30
N GLN A 32 -18.88 -4.18 -0.18
CA GLN A 32 -17.54 -4.63 0.21
C GLN A 32 -17.24 -4.34 1.68
N LEU A 33 -17.64 -3.18 2.22
CA LEU A 33 -17.46 -2.85 3.62
C LEU A 33 -18.29 -3.78 4.53
N LYS A 34 -19.57 -4.01 4.23
CA LYS A 34 -20.40 -4.97 4.98
C LYS A 34 -19.80 -6.37 4.96
N THR A 35 -19.30 -6.81 3.81
CA THR A 35 -18.62 -8.11 3.67
C THR A 35 -17.35 -8.15 4.52
N ALA A 36 -16.54 -7.08 4.51
CA ALA A 36 -15.34 -6.99 5.33
C ALA A 36 -15.66 -7.05 6.83
N LEU A 37 -16.66 -6.30 7.29
CA LEU A 37 -17.10 -6.30 8.68
C LEU A 37 -17.58 -7.69 9.11
N LYS A 38 -18.42 -8.36 8.30
CA LYS A 38 -18.86 -9.74 8.54
C LYS A 38 -17.68 -10.67 8.87
N TYR A 39 -16.60 -10.63 8.07
CA TYR A 39 -15.45 -11.51 8.25
C TYR A 39 -14.50 -11.08 9.38
N LEU A 40 -14.44 -9.78 9.69
CA LEU A 40 -13.71 -9.26 10.85
C LEU A 40 -14.42 -9.63 12.17
N GLU A 41 -15.75 -9.55 12.18
CA GLU A 41 -16.60 -9.89 13.34
C GLU A 41 -16.56 -11.37 13.65
N SER A 42 -16.60 -12.22 12.63
CA SER A 42 -16.49 -13.67 12.78
C SER A 42 -15.08 -14.14 13.18
N GLY A 43 -14.08 -13.26 13.16
CA GLY A 43 -12.67 -13.61 13.37
C GLY A 43 -12.08 -14.46 12.23
N THR A 44 -12.74 -14.51 11.08
CA THR A 44 -12.24 -15.24 9.90
C THR A 44 -11.04 -14.52 9.28
N ILE A 45 -11.03 -13.18 9.35
CA ILE A 45 -9.88 -12.34 9.02
C ILE A 45 -9.57 -11.41 10.18
N ASP A 46 -8.30 -11.08 10.38
CA ASP A 46 -7.87 -10.05 11.34
C ASP A 46 -7.93 -8.66 10.70
N ILE A 47 -7.68 -8.62 9.38
CA ILE A 47 -7.49 -7.39 8.61
C ILE A 47 -8.09 -7.57 7.22
N MET A 48 -8.71 -6.52 6.67
CA MET A 48 -9.13 -6.44 5.27
C MET A 48 -8.32 -5.38 4.51
N ARG A 49 -7.66 -5.78 3.44
CA ARG A 49 -7.10 -4.86 2.44
C ARG A 49 -8.18 -4.41 1.47
N LEU A 50 -8.28 -3.10 1.29
CA LEU A 50 -9.27 -2.45 0.43
C LEU A 50 -8.64 -1.79 -0.80
N ARG A 51 -7.33 -1.94 -1.02
CA ARG A 51 -6.73 -1.57 -2.31
C ARG A 51 -7.22 -2.50 -3.42
N SER A 52 -7.62 -1.92 -4.55
CA SER A 52 -8.13 -2.61 -5.72
C SER A 52 -7.12 -3.60 -6.25
N ARG A 53 -7.56 -4.83 -6.54
CA ARG A 53 -6.75 -5.83 -7.22
C ARG A 53 -6.57 -5.51 -8.70
N LEU A 54 -7.64 -5.03 -9.32
CA LEU A 54 -7.75 -4.86 -10.76
C LEU A 54 -7.16 -3.51 -11.21
N ARG A 55 -7.28 -2.49 -10.36
CA ARG A 55 -6.74 -1.15 -10.60
C ARG A 55 -5.97 -0.68 -9.37
N PRO A 56 -4.86 -1.34 -9.00
CA PRO A 56 -4.12 -1.01 -7.78
C PRO A 56 -3.50 0.40 -7.84
N GLY A 57 -3.33 0.97 -9.03
CA GLY A 57 -2.79 2.32 -9.22
C GLY A 57 -1.28 2.34 -9.38
N GLU A 58 -0.70 3.52 -9.22
CA GLU A 58 0.69 3.79 -9.58
C GLU A 58 1.70 3.01 -8.74
N SER A 59 2.88 2.76 -9.33
CA SER A 59 4.02 2.10 -8.67
C SER A 59 3.72 0.71 -8.06
N PHE A 60 2.71 0.00 -8.60
CA PHE A 60 2.33 -1.31 -8.08
C PHE A 60 3.34 -2.42 -8.45
N MET A 61 4.22 -2.76 -7.51
CA MET A 61 5.36 -3.67 -7.75
C MET A 61 5.10 -5.14 -7.46
N ASP A 62 3.91 -5.51 -7.02
CA ASP A 62 3.64 -6.91 -6.64
C ASP A 62 3.51 -7.84 -7.85
N ILE A 63 2.97 -7.38 -8.98
CA ILE A 63 2.91 -8.16 -10.22
C ILE A 63 4.33 -8.50 -10.75
N PRO A 64 5.25 -7.54 -10.98
CA PRO A 64 6.60 -7.87 -11.45
C PRO A 64 7.39 -8.72 -10.45
N LYS A 65 7.17 -8.54 -9.14
CA LYS A 65 7.78 -9.38 -8.10
C LYS A 65 7.31 -10.82 -8.19
N TYR A 66 6.01 -11.06 -8.39
CA TYR A 66 5.46 -12.39 -8.59
C TYR A 66 6.04 -13.07 -9.84
N LEU A 67 6.01 -12.37 -10.97
CA LEU A 67 6.44 -12.88 -12.28
C LEU A 67 7.93 -13.27 -12.31
N ARG A 68 8.76 -12.70 -11.41
CA ARG A 68 10.17 -13.06 -11.23
C ARG A 68 10.38 -14.50 -10.76
N TYR A 69 9.40 -15.12 -10.11
CA TYR A 69 9.51 -16.46 -9.53
C TYR A 69 8.49 -17.45 -10.08
N TYR A 70 7.31 -16.96 -10.49
CA TYR A 70 6.19 -17.80 -10.92
C TYR A 70 5.75 -17.48 -12.34
N THR A 71 5.26 -18.49 -13.03
CA THR A 71 4.59 -18.36 -14.33
C THR A 71 3.09 -18.21 -14.09
N VAL A 72 2.46 -17.28 -14.81
CA VAL A 72 1.00 -17.12 -14.76
C VAL A 72 0.34 -18.40 -15.24
N ARG A 73 -0.65 -18.89 -14.50
CA ARG A 73 -1.44 -20.07 -14.89
C ARG A 73 -2.74 -19.64 -15.54
N GLU A 74 -3.49 -18.79 -14.86
CA GLU A 74 -4.78 -18.29 -15.32
C GLU A 74 -4.91 -16.83 -14.94
N LYS A 75 -4.62 -15.96 -15.92
CA LYS A 75 -4.56 -14.51 -15.72
C LYS A 75 -5.95 -13.94 -15.46
N GLU A 76 -6.06 -13.06 -14.48
CA GLU A 76 -7.18 -12.14 -14.34
C GLU A 76 -7.30 -11.28 -15.61
N PRO A 77 -8.42 -11.33 -16.36
CA PRO A 77 -8.51 -10.71 -17.68
C PRO A 77 -8.26 -9.20 -17.64
N LEU A 78 -8.72 -8.54 -16.58
CA LEU A 78 -8.67 -7.09 -16.40
C LEU A 78 -7.32 -6.56 -15.88
N VAL A 79 -6.37 -7.44 -15.55
CA VAL A 79 -5.04 -7.05 -15.07
C VAL A 79 -4.08 -6.96 -16.25
N ASP A 80 -3.55 -5.78 -16.50
CA ASP A 80 -2.51 -5.59 -17.49
C ASP A 80 -1.19 -6.21 -17.01
N ILE A 81 -0.57 -6.96 -17.91
CA ILE A 81 0.78 -7.49 -17.73
C ILE A 81 1.63 -6.92 -18.85
N GLU A 82 2.25 -5.78 -18.58
CA GLU A 82 3.42 -5.35 -19.35
C GLU A 82 4.35 -6.56 -19.52
N PRO A 83 4.89 -6.83 -20.73
CA PRO A 83 5.56 -8.07 -21.04
C PRO A 83 6.79 -8.29 -20.14
N PHE A 84 6.57 -8.98 -19.02
CA PHE A 84 7.63 -9.38 -18.13
C PHE A 84 8.28 -10.66 -18.68
N HIS A 85 9.28 -10.46 -19.54
CA HIS A 85 10.07 -11.54 -20.08
C HIS A 85 11.19 -11.94 -19.10
N ALA A 86 10.85 -12.80 -18.14
CA ALA A 86 11.87 -13.56 -17.42
C ALA A 86 11.94 -15.00 -17.94
N GLU A 87 13.12 -15.39 -18.43
CA GLU A 87 13.43 -16.77 -18.85
C GLU A 87 13.11 -17.79 -17.75
N THR A 88 12.44 -18.89 -18.12
CA THR A 88 12.00 -19.96 -17.21
C THR A 88 13.15 -20.55 -16.37
N ARG A 89 14.33 -20.77 -16.99
CA ARG A 89 15.53 -21.25 -16.29
C ARG A 89 15.96 -20.31 -15.16
N ARG A 90 15.88 -18.98 -15.38
CA ARG A 90 16.20 -17.98 -14.35
C ARG A 90 15.20 -18.03 -13.19
N ARG A 91 13.92 -18.33 -13.43
CA ARG A 91 12.90 -18.44 -12.36
C ARG A 91 13.16 -19.63 -11.44
N TRP A 92 13.47 -20.80 -12.03
CA TRP A 92 13.80 -22.00 -11.27
C TRP A 92 15.04 -21.80 -10.39
N LEU A 93 16.13 -21.28 -10.96
CA LEU A 93 17.35 -20.96 -10.20
C LEU A 93 17.05 -19.99 -9.03
N ARG A 94 16.29 -18.92 -9.28
CA ARG A 94 15.90 -17.96 -8.23
C ARG A 94 15.13 -18.61 -7.08
N ARG A 95 14.30 -19.62 -7.37
CA ARG A 95 13.55 -20.35 -6.33
C ARG A 95 14.45 -21.22 -5.48
N ILE A 96 15.46 -21.85 -6.07
CA ILE A 96 16.43 -22.65 -5.32
C ILE A 96 17.29 -21.76 -4.41
N TYR A 97 17.85 -20.68 -4.95
CA TYR A 97 18.75 -19.81 -4.19
C TYR A 97 18.04 -18.93 -3.15
N LYS A 98 16.74 -18.64 -3.30
CA LYS A 98 16.01 -17.68 -2.43
C LYS A 98 14.88 -18.30 -1.61
N ARG A 99 15.09 -19.54 -1.12
CA ARG A 99 14.11 -20.33 -0.36
C ARG A 99 13.33 -19.54 0.72
N HIS A 100 14.01 -18.72 1.53
CA HIS A 100 13.38 -18.02 2.66
C HIS A 100 12.37 -16.92 2.29
N ASN A 101 12.35 -16.44 1.04
CA ASN A 101 11.45 -15.36 0.60
C ASN A 101 10.34 -15.83 -0.35
N LEU A 102 10.24 -17.13 -0.65
CA LEU A 102 9.27 -17.62 -1.63
C LEU A 102 7.82 -17.52 -1.14
N ASN A 103 7.56 -17.81 0.14
CA ASN A 103 6.21 -17.67 0.69
C ASN A 103 5.69 -16.24 0.53
N ARG A 104 6.54 -15.23 0.77
CA ARG A 104 6.19 -13.81 0.52
C ARG A 104 5.72 -13.55 -0.90
N MET A 105 6.28 -14.26 -1.88
CA MET A 105 5.92 -14.03 -3.27
C MET A 105 4.57 -14.66 -3.62
N LYS A 106 4.14 -15.72 -2.90
CA LYS A 106 2.87 -16.42 -3.17
C LYS A 106 1.65 -15.53 -2.98
N GLY A 107 1.59 -14.73 -1.90
CA GLY A 107 0.46 -13.84 -1.64
C GLY A 107 0.17 -12.84 -2.76
N ARG A 108 1.18 -12.50 -3.57
CA ARG A 108 1.04 -11.59 -4.72
C ARG A 108 0.21 -12.18 -5.86
N ALA A 109 0.00 -13.51 -5.86
CA ALA A 109 -0.85 -14.18 -6.84
C ALA A 109 -2.28 -13.64 -6.83
N VAL A 110 -2.79 -13.13 -5.69
CA VAL A 110 -4.14 -12.55 -5.62
C VAL A 110 -4.31 -11.32 -6.53
N TYR A 111 -3.24 -10.69 -7.01
CA TYR A 111 -3.37 -9.56 -7.93
C TYR A 111 -3.36 -9.94 -9.40
N LEU A 112 -3.17 -11.24 -9.72
CA LEU A 112 -2.91 -11.66 -11.09
C LEU A 112 -3.59 -12.97 -11.48
N GLU A 113 -3.73 -13.92 -10.57
CA GLU A 113 -4.28 -15.24 -10.83
C GLU A 113 -5.77 -15.29 -10.45
N GLN A 114 -6.60 -15.89 -11.29
CA GLN A 114 -8.03 -16.06 -11.01
C GLN A 114 -8.29 -17.02 -9.84
N ALA A 115 -7.43 -18.04 -9.68
CA ALA A 115 -7.55 -19.10 -8.69
C ALA A 115 -6.28 -19.25 -7.83
N ALA A 116 -5.83 -18.16 -7.20
CA ALA A 116 -4.63 -18.14 -6.37
C ALA A 116 -4.66 -19.17 -5.21
N GLU A 117 -5.84 -19.46 -4.67
CA GLU A 117 -6.08 -20.46 -3.62
C GLU A 117 -5.80 -21.89 -4.09
N LYS A 118 -5.99 -22.19 -5.39
CA LYS A 118 -5.65 -23.52 -5.95
C LYS A 118 -4.15 -23.66 -6.19
N LEU A 119 -3.45 -22.55 -6.44
CA LEU A 119 -2.02 -22.52 -6.69
C LEU A 119 -1.20 -22.61 -5.39
N PHE A 120 -1.70 -21.97 -4.33
CA PHE A 120 -1.02 -21.87 -3.04
C PHE A 120 -1.97 -22.14 -1.85
N PRO A 121 -2.64 -23.31 -1.80
CA PRO A 121 -3.65 -23.62 -0.78
C PRO A 121 -3.12 -23.60 0.65
N GLU A 122 -1.80 -23.74 0.84
CA GLU A 122 -1.14 -23.72 2.14
C GLU A 122 -1.11 -22.33 2.81
N VAL A 123 -1.31 -21.25 2.04
CA VAL A 123 -1.24 -19.86 2.53
C VAL A 123 -2.33 -18.95 1.96
N ILE A 124 -3.13 -19.43 1.02
CA ILE A 124 -4.21 -18.67 0.39
C ILE A 124 -5.48 -19.53 0.38
N GLN A 125 -6.56 -18.98 0.91
CA GLN A 125 -7.91 -19.54 0.84
C GLN A 125 -8.84 -18.54 0.17
N LYS A 126 -10.03 -18.97 -0.21
CA LYS A 126 -11.07 -18.11 -0.79
C LYS A 126 -12.41 -18.43 -0.16
N THR A 127 -13.13 -17.40 0.27
CA THR A 127 -14.47 -17.55 0.84
C THR A 127 -15.52 -17.63 -0.27
N GLU A 128 -16.73 -18.04 0.10
CA GLU A 128 -17.89 -18.08 -0.82
C GLU A 128 -18.26 -16.68 -1.35
N ASP A 129 -18.09 -15.64 -0.53
CA ASP A 129 -18.29 -14.23 -0.92
C ASP A 129 -17.14 -13.68 -1.80
N GLY A 130 -16.19 -14.53 -2.20
CA GLY A 130 -15.09 -14.17 -3.09
C GLY A 130 -13.94 -13.40 -2.42
N ILE A 131 -13.83 -13.44 -1.09
CA ILE A 131 -12.70 -12.84 -0.37
C ILE A 131 -11.54 -13.83 -0.34
N TRP A 132 -10.36 -13.40 -0.79
CA TRP A 132 -9.15 -14.19 -0.58
C TRP A 132 -8.62 -13.94 0.82
N ILE A 133 -8.26 -15.01 1.53
CA ILE A 133 -7.64 -14.97 2.84
C ILE A 133 -6.19 -15.40 2.68
N MET A 134 -5.27 -14.48 2.92
CA MET A 134 -3.83 -14.71 2.88
C MET A 134 -3.27 -14.82 4.29
N ASP A 135 -2.32 -15.73 4.49
CA ASP A 135 -1.52 -15.76 5.71
C ASP A 135 -0.49 -14.62 5.74
N SER A 136 -0.30 -13.98 6.90
CA SER A 136 0.73 -12.93 7.10
C SER A 136 2.17 -13.35 6.77
N CYS A 137 2.47 -14.65 6.67
CA CYS A 137 3.77 -15.12 6.16
C CYS A 137 3.96 -14.85 4.65
N CYS A 138 2.86 -14.64 3.91
CA CYS A 138 2.84 -14.40 2.46
C CYS A 138 2.37 -12.99 2.07
N ALA A 139 1.85 -12.19 3.00
CA ALA A 139 1.43 -10.81 2.79
C ALA A 139 1.90 -9.90 3.94
N ASP A 140 2.55 -8.79 3.57
CA ASP A 140 3.09 -7.79 4.50
C ASP A 140 1.96 -6.90 5.10
N TRP A 141 2.17 -6.19 6.20
CA TRP A 141 1.30 -5.07 6.61
C TRP A 141 1.45 -3.92 5.61
N THR A 142 0.39 -3.12 5.44
CA THR A 142 0.42 -1.88 4.67
C THR A 142 -0.41 -0.81 5.38
N ASN A 143 0.00 0.45 5.30
CA ASN A 143 -0.84 1.56 5.76
C ASN A 143 -1.88 1.99 4.70
N GLN A 144 -1.79 1.47 3.47
CA GLN A 144 -2.62 1.89 2.34
C GLN A 144 -3.95 1.13 2.28
N SER A 145 -5.04 1.84 2.58
CA SER A 145 -6.41 1.34 2.43
C SER A 145 -6.65 0.01 3.15
N VAL A 146 -6.46 0.00 4.47
CA VAL A 146 -6.59 -1.22 5.28
C VAL A 146 -7.58 -1.02 6.43
N LEU A 147 -8.50 -1.97 6.60
CA LEU A 147 -9.53 -1.98 7.64
C LEU A 147 -9.24 -3.11 8.64
N CYS A 148 -9.32 -2.83 9.93
CA CYS A 148 -9.20 -3.85 10.97
C CYS A 148 -10.01 -3.45 12.20
N ARG A 149 -10.20 -4.40 13.13
CA ARG A 149 -10.79 -4.08 14.43
C ARG A 149 -9.84 -3.19 15.24
N ARG A 150 -10.43 -2.27 15.99
CA ARG A 150 -9.69 -1.30 16.80
C ARG A 150 -8.92 -1.96 17.93
N ASP A 151 -9.48 -2.98 18.57
CA ASP A 151 -8.80 -3.77 19.59
C ASP A 151 -7.60 -4.52 19.00
N PHE A 152 -7.74 -5.18 17.86
CA PHE A 152 -6.63 -5.82 17.16
C PHE A 152 -5.50 -4.81 16.87
N PHE A 153 -5.85 -3.62 16.37
CA PHE A 153 -4.85 -2.58 16.14
C PHE A 153 -4.16 -2.12 17.44
N LEU A 154 -4.93 -1.75 18.46
CA LEU A 154 -4.42 -1.13 19.70
C LEU A 154 -3.74 -2.12 20.64
N ASP A 155 -4.21 -3.36 20.68
CA ASP A 155 -3.84 -4.34 21.69
C ASP A 155 -2.91 -5.44 21.13
N VAL A 156 -2.86 -5.60 19.81
CA VAL A 156 -1.96 -6.57 19.14
C VAL A 156 -0.84 -5.87 18.37
N LEU A 157 -1.19 -4.93 17.47
CA LEU A 157 -0.17 -4.31 16.60
C LEU A 157 0.64 -3.23 17.32
N MET A 158 -0.03 -2.27 17.99
CA MET A 158 0.66 -1.14 18.61
C MET A 158 1.63 -1.52 19.72
N PRO A 159 1.38 -2.52 20.59
CA PRO A 159 2.36 -2.91 21.59
C PRO A 159 3.66 -3.41 20.97
N TYR A 160 3.60 -4.11 19.84
CA TYR A 160 4.80 -4.52 19.11
C TYR A 160 5.52 -3.33 18.48
N VAL A 161 4.79 -2.41 17.84
CA VAL A 161 5.35 -1.20 17.22
C VAL A 161 6.05 -0.32 18.25
N ASP A 162 5.43 -0.09 19.39
CA ASP A 162 5.97 0.78 20.45
C ASP A 162 7.23 0.17 21.10
N ALA A 163 7.29 -1.16 21.21
CA ALA A 163 8.48 -1.87 21.69
C ALA A 163 9.64 -1.92 20.68
N HIS A 164 9.39 -1.62 19.39
CA HIS A 164 10.38 -1.74 18.31
C HIS A 164 10.39 -0.49 17.40
N PRO A 165 10.73 0.70 17.94
CA PRO A 165 10.72 1.93 17.15
C PRO A 165 11.73 1.87 16.00
N SER A 166 11.32 2.34 14.82
CA SER A 166 12.18 2.51 13.65
C SER A 166 12.99 3.80 13.77
N SER A 167 14.28 3.74 13.39
CA SER A 167 15.18 4.91 13.37
C SER A 167 14.82 5.95 12.31
N ARG A 168 14.03 5.57 11.29
CA ARG A 168 13.55 6.47 10.24
C ARG A 168 12.06 6.74 10.46
N THR A 169 11.74 7.94 10.90
CA THR A 169 10.38 8.47 11.10
C THR A 169 9.96 9.36 9.94
N SER A 170 8.66 9.44 9.65
CA SER A 170 8.11 10.50 8.80
C SER A 170 7.58 11.61 9.71
N ASN A 171 8.17 12.81 9.60
CA ASN A 171 7.83 13.97 10.44
C ASN A 171 7.80 13.69 11.95
N GLY A 172 8.72 12.86 12.44
CA GLY A 172 8.81 12.48 13.87
C GLY A 172 7.81 11.42 14.33
N PHE A 173 6.93 10.93 13.45
CA PHE A 173 5.98 9.86 13.75
C PHE A 173 6.48 8.48 13.27
N GLN A 174 6.19 7.45 14.07
CA GLN A 174 6.41 6.05 13.71
C GLN A 174 5.34 5.60 12.69
N GLU A 175 5.78 5.12 11.53
CA GLU A 175 4.94 4.44 10.54
C GLU A 175 4.88 2.95 10.91
N PRO A 176 3.72 2.38 11.28
CA PRO A 176 3.62 0.97 11.71
C PRO A 176 4.16 -0.03 10.69
N GLU A 177 4.07 0.30 9.40
CA GLU A 177 4.52 -0.57 8.31
C GLU A 177 5.98 -1.01 8.44
N ARG A 178 6.88 -0.14 8.89
CA ARG A 178 8.30 -0.46 9.01
C ARG A 178 8.61 -1.50 10.10
N PRO A 179 8.21 -1.29 11.36
CA PRO A 179 8.40 -2.27 12.42
C PRO A 179 7.56 -3.54 12.19
N LEU A 180 6.34 -3.44 11.65
CA LEU A 180 5.49 -4.60 11.44
C LEU A 180 6.03 -5.53 10.34
N ASN A 181 6.63 -5.03 9.26
CA ASN A 181 7.06 -5.85 8.11
C ASN A 181 8.35 -6.69 8.33
N CYS A 182 8.46 -7.30 9.49
CA CYS A 182 9.59 -8.10 9.96
C CYS A 182 9.20 -9.56 10.21
N ARG A 183 10.10 -10.32 10.85
CA ARG A 183 9.92 -11.77 11.10
C ARG A 183 8.81 -12.03 12.11
N TRP A 184 8.55 -11.09 13.03
CA TRP A 184 7.47 -11.21 14.01
C TRP A 184 6.12 -11.35 13.33
N TRP A 185 5.77 -10.40 12.44
CA TRP A 185 4.53 -10.41 11.67
C TRP A 185 4.30 -11.72 10.94
N ARG A 186 5.31 -12.16 10.19
CA ARG A 186 5.25 -13.39 9.39
C ARG A 186 5.05 -14.66 10.22
N ARG A 187 5.30 -14.61 11.53
CA ARG A 187 5.13 -15.73 12.46
C ARG A 187 3.81 -15.69 13.20
N GLN A 188 3.09 -14.58 13.15
CA GLN A 188 1.79 -14.46 13.82
C GLN A 188 0.70 -15.22 13.08
N HIS A 189 0.87 -15.50 11.78
CA HIS A 189 -0.12 -16.18 10.96
C HIS A 189 -1.49 -15.48 10.92
N PHE A 190 -1.48 -14.14 11.10
CA PHE A 190 -2.67 -13.30 10.92
C PHE A 190 -3.29 -13.53 9.54
N LYS A 191 -4.62 -13.45 9.50
CA LYS A 191 -5.47 -13.68 8.34
C LYS A 191 -5.81 -12.36 7.68
N ILE A 192 -5.31 -12.17 6.46
CA ILE A 192 -5.43 -10.93 5.71
C ILE A 192 -6.42 -11.16 4.57
N GLY A 193 -7.59 -10.55 4.68
CA GLY A 193 -8.60 -10.51 3.63
C GLY A 193 -8.20 -9.60 2.48
N GLN A 194 -8.53 -10.00 1.26
CA GLN A 194 -8.42 -9.19 0.05
C GLN A 194 -9.60 -9.51 -0.87
N GLY A 195 -10.53 -8.56 -1.01
CA GLY A 195 -11.60 -8.61 -2.00
C GLY A 195 -11.20 -7.93 -3.31
N LYS A 196 -12.20 -7.57 -4.13
CA LYS A 196 -12.04 -6.74 -5.33
C LYS A 196 -11.27 -5.44 -5.03
N GLY A 197 -11.59 -4.80 -3.91
CA GLY A 197 -11.01 -3.56 -3.40
C GLY A 197 -11.79 -2.33 -3.87
N LEU A 198 -11.63 -1.24 -3.13
CA LEU A 198 -12.37 0.01 -3.23
C LEU A 198 -11.50 1.20 -3.65
N PHE A 199 -10.22 1.15 -3.31
CA PHE A 199 -9.31 2.27 -3.47
C PHE A 199 -8.22 1.95 -4.49
N THR A 200 -7.82 2.94 -5.28
CA THR A 200 -6.58 2.88 -6.05
C THR A 200 -5.54 3.78 -5.39
N HIS A 201 -4.29 3.76 -5.86
CA HIS A 201 -3.25 4.65 -5.40
C HIS A 201 -2.85 5.62 -6.51
N ARG A 202 -2.88 6.91 -6.22
CA ARG A 202 -2.48 7.99 -7.12
C ARG A 202 -1.55 8.92 -6.36
N ARG A 203 -0.25 8.92 -6.65
CA ARG A 203 0.69 9.76 -5.90
C ARG A 203 0.31 11.22 -6.03
N VAL A 204 0.24 11.89 -4.88
CA VAL A 204 -0.02 13.33 -4.77
C VAL A 204 1.28 14.08 -4.47
N ASP A 205 2.34 13.38 -4.01
CA ASP A 205 3.68 13.93 -3.87
C ASP A 205 4.49 13.74 -5.16
N GLY A 206 5.16 14.82 -5.60
CA GLY A 206 6.01 14.79 -6.77
C GLY A 206 7.03 13.64 -6.71
N SER A 207 7.32 13.03 -7.87
CA SER A 207 8.35 12.01 -8.00
C SER A 207 9.66 12.65 -8.43
N TRP A 208 10.78 12.28 -7.82
CA TRP A 208 12.13 12.66 -8.29
C TRP A 208 12.60 11.83 -9.51
N ARG A 209 11.80 10.86 -9.97
CA ARG A 209 12.13 9.98 -11.10
C ARG A 209 11.53 10.55 -12.38
N SER A 210 12.39 10.94 -13.32
CA SER A 210 12.03 11.61 -14.59
C SER A 210 11.01 10.87 -15.47
N TYR A 211 10.83 9.57 -15.27
CA TYR A 211 9.89 8.74 -16.03
C TYR A 211 8.54 8.53 -15.32
N HIS A 212 8.31 9.17 -14.17
CA HIS A 212 7.09 9.00 -13.40
C HIS A 212 6.03 10.06 -13.77
N PRO A 213 4.73 9.72 -13.87
CA PRO A 213 3.68 10.68 -14.21
C PRO A 213 3.62 11.89 -13.25
N ALA A 214 3.94 11.68 -11.98
CA ALA A 214 4.05 12.72 -10.96
C ALA A 214 5.43 13.44 -10.92
N PHE A 215 6.29 13.31 -11.94
CA PHE A 215 7.57 14.03 -11.97
C PHE A 215 7.32 15.52 -12.20
N GLU A 216 7.54 16.33 -11.18
CA GLU A 216 7.61 17.78 -11.30
C GLU A 216 9.09 18.16 -11.50
N ASP A 217 9.41 18.75 -12.65
CA ASP A 217 10.75 19.25 -12.93
C ASP A 217 11.01 20.48 -12.05
N THR A 218 11.59 20.22 -10.88
CA THR A 218 11.96 21.23 -9.89
C THR A 218 13.01 22.24 -10.39
N ALA A 219 13.55 22.08 -11.62
CA ALA A 219 14.38 23.09 -12.26
C ALA A 219 13.57 24.29 -12.84
N SER A 220 12.24 24.20 -12.93
CA SER A 220 11.41 25.27 -13.52
C SER A 220 10.97 26.37 -12.54
N TYR A 221 11.24 26.22 -11.25
CA TYR A 221 10.90 27.21 -10.21
C TYR A 221 12.17 27.75 -9.54
N ALA A 222 12.95 28.52 -10.30
CA ALA A 222 13.94 29.42 -9.71
C ALA A 222 13.20 30.59 -9.03
N PRO A 223 13.35 30.80 -7.71
CA PRO A 223 12.80 31.99 -7.08
C PRO A 223 13.58 33.22 -7.57
N GLY A 224 12.85 34.16 -8.18
CA GLY A 224 13.19 35.58 -8.35
C GLY A 224 14.66 35.93 -8.57
N SER A 225 15.05 36.12 -9.83
CA SER A 225 16.04 37.15 -10.14
C SER A 225 15.41 38.51 -9.84
N ASP A 226 15.50 38.94 -8.59
CA ASP A 226 15.28 40.34 -8.19
C ASP A 226 16.35 41.18 -8.87
N ASN A 227 16.00 41.75 -10.02
CA ASN A 227 16.76 42.81 -10.65
C ASN A 227 15.79 43.83 -11.25
N ASP A 228 15.00 44.47 -10.39
CA ASP A 228 14.32 45.74 -10.70
C ASP A 228 14.08 46.54 -9.40
N ARG A 229 15.18 47.05 -8.84
CA ARG A 229 15.18 48.24 -7.98
C ARG A 229 16.22 49.21 -8.50
N ALA A 230 15.85 49.98 -9.53
CA ALA A 230 16.52 51.24 -9.83
C ALA A 230 15.57 52.15 -10.61
N SER A 231 14.75 52.92 -9.88
CA SER A 231 14.15 54.19 -10.33
C SER A 231 13.41 54.83 -9.14
N GLN A 232 14.14 55.44 -8.21
CA GLN A 232 13.59 56.52 -7.40
C GLN A 232 14.14 57.86 -7.93
N PRO A 233 13.28 58.89 -8.03
CA PRO A 233 13.69 60.19 -8.53
C PRO A 233 14.47 60.96 -7.45
N THR A 234 15.46 61.69 -7.92
CA THR A 234 16.37 62.56 -7.16
C THR A 234 15.63 63.71 -6.48
N HIS A 235 15.77 63.86 -5.16
CA HIS A 235 15.49 65.10 -4.45
C HIS A 235 16.58 66.13 -4.74
N GLY A 236 16.24 67.18 -5.48
CA GLY A 236 16.97 68.43 -5.53
C GLY A 236 16.14 69.53 -4.89
N ALA A 237 16.54 70.01 -3.72
CA ALA A 237 16.10 71.26 -3.14
C ALA A 237 17.30 71.91 -2.45
N SER A 238 17.96 72.77 -3.20
CA SER A 238 18.91 73.75 -2.69
C SER A 238 18.15 74.81 -1.90
N ILE A 239 18.69 75.15 -0.75
CA ILE A 239 18.39 76.35 0.02
C ILE A 239 19.11 77.50 -0.69
N ASP A 240 18.38 78.54 -1.08
CA ASP A 240 18.87 79.91 -1.27
C ASP A 240 17.67 80.87 -1.30
N GLY A 241 17.71 81.91 -0.44
CA GLY A 241 16.83 83.09 -0.50
C GLY A 241 15.72 83.16 0.55
#